data_AF-A0A5B8NVR8-F1
#
_entry.id   AF-A0A5B8NVR8-F1
#
_cell.length_a   1.000
_cell.length_b   1.000
_cell.length_c   1.000
_cell.angle_alpha   90.00
_cell.angle_beta   90.00
_cell.angle_gamma   90.00
#
_symmetry.space_group_name_H-M   'P 1'
#
loop_
_entity.id
_entity.type
_entity.pdbx_description
1 polymer ?
#
loop_
_entity_poly.entity_id
_entity_poly.type
_entity_poly.pdbx_seq_one_letter_code
_entity_poly.pdbx_strand_id
1 'polypeptide(L)'
;MSHDSSSRSSECSCSEVHVGMYALLDRELTPAECQRLEAHVAQCPECAQQIAAEVDLRQLLKKCCCQPAPESLKERISVSISTVSLRTEVIE
;
A
#
# COMPACT_ATOMS: atom_id res chain seq x y z
N MET A 1 27.26 -10.43 -2.00
CA MET A 1 27.55 -10.32 -0.57
C MET A 1 26.21 -10.18 0.12
N SER A 2 25.66 -11.28 0.62
CA SER A 2 24.35 -11.29 1.28
C SER A 2 24.59 -11.08 2.77
N HIS A 3 24.27 -9.88 3.26
CA HIS A 3 24.32 -9.58 4.68
C HIS A 3 23.08 -10.17 5.35
N ASP A 4 23.16 -11.48 5.66
CA ASP A 4 22.27 -12.12 6.63
C ASP A 4 22.72 -11.70 8.03
N SER A 5 22.19 -10.58 8.53
CA SER A 5 22.31 -10.24 9.94
C SER A 5 21.21 -10.97 10.71
N SER A 6 21.45 -12.26 10.97
CA SER A 6 20.65 -13.05 11.91
C SER A 6 20.79 -12.50 13.33
N SER A 7 19.69 -12.02 13.93
CA SER A 7 19.49 -11.99 15.38
C SER A 7 18.04 -12.37 15.70
N ARG A 8 17.89 -13.38 16.56
CA ARG A 8 16.64 -14.08 16.87
C ARG A 8 15.76 -13.25 17.80
N SER A 9 14.50 -13.01 17.42
CA SER A 9 13.30 -13.12 18.28
C SER A 9 12.10 -12.44 17.64
N SER A 10 11.01 -13.16 17.32
CA SER A 10 9.62 -12.65 17.20
C SER A 10 9.33 -11.35 16.40
N GLU A 11 10.29 -10.81 15.66
CA GLU A 11 10.26 -9.49 15.03
C GLU A 11 10.50 -9.68 13.54
N CYS A 12 9.70 -8.96 12.73
CA CYS A 12 9.69 -9.06 11.27
C CYS A 12 11.11 -8.92 10.69
N SER A 13 11.46 -9.73 9.69
CA SER A 13 12.80 -9.76 9.08
C SER A 13 12.86 -8.99 7.75
N CYS A 14 14.06 -8.57 7.31
CA CYS A 14 14.23 -7.91 6.00
C CYS A 14 13.71 -8.79 4.84
N SER A 15 13.85 -10.11 4.95
CA SER A 15 13.34 -11.06 3.95
C SER A 15 11.82 -11.06 3.88
N GLU A 16 11.14 -10.98 5.04
CA GLU A 16 9.68 -10.88 5.11
C GLU A 16 9.19 -9.57 4.48
N VAL A 17 9.87 -8.44 4.76
CA VAL A 17 9.57 -7.16 4.09
C VAL A 17 9.77 -7.28 2.59
N HIS A 18 10.85 -7.90 2.12
CA HIS A 18 11.11 -8.04 0.68
C HIS A 18 10.02 -8.85 -0.04
N VAL A 19 9.52 -9.93 0.58
CA VAL A 19 8.43 -10.74 0.04
C VAL A 19 7.08 -10.00 0.11
N GLY A 20 6.80 -9.31 1.23
CA GLY A 20 5.55 -8.61 1.47
C GLY A 20 5.50 -7.17 0.95
N MET A 21 6.58 -6.64 0.38
CA MET A 21 6.72 -5.24 0.00
C MET A 21 5.61 -4.76 -0.94
N TYR A 22 5.36 -5.50 -2.02
CA TYR A 22 4.35 -5.12 -3.00
C TYR A 22 2.95 -5.19 -2.40
N ALA A 23 2.62 -6.27 -1.68
CA ALA A 23 1.34 -6.41 -0.99
C ALA A 23 1.12 -5.31 0.06
N LEU A 24 2.17 -4.86 0.74
CA LEU A 24 2.12 -3.72 1.65
C LEU A 24 1.78 -2.42 0.91
N LEU A 25 2.46 -2.14 -0.21
CA LEU A 25 2.23 -0.94 -1.03
C LEU A 25 0.87 -0.93 -1.72
N ASP A 26 0.37 -2.11 -2.09
CA ASP A 26 -0.93 -2.32 -2.73
C ASP A 26 -2.08 -2.42 -1.70
N ARG A 27 -1.77 -2.35 -0.39
CA ARG A 27 -2.74 -2.45 0.72
C ARG A 27 -3.52 -3.77 0.74
N GLU A 28 -2.87 -4.86 0.33
CA GLU A 28 -3.44 -6.22 0.24
C GLU A 28 -3.16 -7.07 1.49
N LEU A 29 -2.47 -6.52 2.49
CA LEU A 29 -2.15 -7.19 3.75
C LEU A 29 -3.19 -6.90 4.84
N THR A 30 -3.29 -7.80 5.81
CA THR A 30 -4.09 -7.54 7.01
C THR A 30 -3.49 -6.40 7.83
N PRO A 31 -4.28 -5.69 8.66
CA PRO A 31 -3.77 -4.60 9.50
C PRO A 31 -2.59 -5.02 10.40
N ALA A 32 -2.63 -6.25 10.91
CA ALA A 32 -1.57 -6.80 11.74
C ALA A 32 -0.27 -7.05 10.96
N GLU A 33 -0.37 -7.50 9.70
CA GLU A 33 0.79 -7.68 8.82
C GLU A 33 1.39 -6.34 8.41
N CYS A 34 0.54 -5.37 8.01
CA CYS A 34 0.98 -4.00 7.73
C CYS A 34 1.80 -3.43 8.89
N GLN A 35 1.27 -3.50 10.11
CA GLN A 35 1.94 -2.96 11.28
C GLN A 35 3.31 -3.60 11.55
N ARG A 36 3.45 -4.93 11.36
CA ARG A 36 4.73 -5.61 11.55
C ARG A 36 5.77 -5.19 10.51
N LEU A 37 5.39 -5.13 9.25
CA LEU A 37 6.29 -4.74 8.17
C LEU A 37 6.67 -3.26 8.28
N GLU A 38 5.71 -2.38 8.57
CA GLU A 38 5.95 -0.95 8.78
C GLU A 38 6.88 -0.70 9.98
N ALA A 39 6.71 -1.45 11.08
CA ALA A 39 7.60 -1.36 12.24
C ALA A 39 9.04 -1.75 11.91
N HIS A 40 9.24 -2.76 11.06
CA HIS A 40 10.57 -3.13 10.58
C HIS A 40 11.16 -2.05 9.65
N VAL A 41 10.38 -1.59 8.67
CA VAL A 41 10.80 -0.55 7.72
C VAL A 41 11.23 0.73 8.44
N ALA A 42 10.55 1.09 9.54
CA ALA A 42 10.93 2.25 10.36
C ALA A 42 12.28 2.10 11.08
N GLN A 43 12.73 0.86 11.32
CA GLN A 43 13.96 0.56 12.06
C GLN A 43 15.13 0.14 11.15
N CYS A 44 14.85 -0.24 9.90
CA CYS A 44 15.83 -0.73 8.94
C CYS A 44 16.00 0.26 7.77
N PRO A 45 17.11 1.02 7.72
CA PRO A 45 17.37 2.00 6.66
C PRO A 45 17.40 1.39 5.26
N GLU A 46 17.89 0.15 5.13
CA GLU A 46 17.93 -0.55 3.84
C GLU A 46 16.52 -0.83 3.33
N CYS A 47 15.64 -1.40 4.16
CA CYS A 47 14.25 -1.64 3.78
C CYS A 47 13.50 -0.33 3.50
N ALA A 48 13.74 0.73 4.29
CA ALA A 48 13.17 2.05 4.03
C ALA A 48 13.57 2.60 2.65
N GLN A 49 14.84 2.45 2.28
CA GLN A 49 15.33 2.88 0.97
C GLN A 49 14.69 2.09 -0.18
N GLN A 50 14.52 0.77 -0.02
CA GLN A 50 13.86 -0.06 -1.04
C GLN A 50 12.40 0.35 -1.24
N ILE A 51 11.65 0.54 -0.14
CA ILE A 51 10.25 0.99 -0.19
C ILE A 51 10.15 2.37 -0.87
N ALA A 52 11.03 3.31 -0.52
CA ALA A 52 11.04 4.63 -1.11
C ALA A 52 11.29 4.58 -2.63
N ALA A 53 12.28 3.78 -3.07
CA ALA A 53 12.59 3.62 -4.49
C ALA A 53 11.41 3.05 -5.29
N GLU A 54 10.70 2.07 -4.72
CA GLU A 54 9.50 1.49 -5.34
C GLU A 54 8.35 2.50 -5.42
N VAL A 55 8.14 3.31 -4.38
CA VAL A 55 7.15 4.39 -4.38
C VAL A 55 7.47 5.43 -5.47
N ASP A 56 8.72 5.85 -5.58
CA ASP A 56 9.16 6.82 -6.59
C ASP A 56 8.94 6.28 -8.02
N LEU A 57 9.25 5.00 -8.24
CA LEU A 57 9.00 4.33 -9.51
C LEU A 57 7.50 4.32 -9.85
N ARG A 58 6.64 3.93 -8.91
CA ARG A 58 5.17 3.93 -9.08
C ARG A 58 4.64 5.33 -9.39
N GLN A 59 5.17 6.36 -8.74
CA GLN A 59 4.80 7.75 -9.02
C GLN A 59 5.23 8.20 -10.41
N LEU A 60 6.43 7.82 -10.86
CA LEU A 60 6.91 8.11 -12.20
C LEU A 60 6.02 7.44 -13.25
N LEU A 61 5.72 6.15 -13.09
CA LEU A 61 4.81 5.42 -13.98
C LEU A 61 3.42 6.07 -14.05
N LYS A 62 2.87 6.50 -12.91
CA LYS A 62 1.59 7.21 -12.87
C LYS A 62 1.60 8.51 -13.68
N LYS A 63 2.72 9.25 -13.71
CA LYS A 63 2.85 10.49 -14.48
C LYS A 63 3.02 10.22 -15.99
N CYS A 64 3.77 9.19 -16.35
CA CYS A 64 4.12 8.92 -17.75
C CYS A 64 3.08 8.06 -18.49
N CYS A 65 2.38 7.16 -17.78
CA CYS A 65 1.61 6.08 -18.40
C CYS A 65 0.11 6.12 -18.11
N CYS A 66 -0.37 7.00 -17.22
CA CYS A 66 -1.79 7.10 -16.91
C CYS A 66 -2.40 8.35 -17.54
N GLN A 67 -3.26 8.16 -18.55
CA GLN A 67 -4.11 9.24 -19.04
C GLN A 67 -5.21 9.54 -18.01
N PRO A 68 -5.59 10.82 -17.82
CA PRO A 68 -6.67 11.16 -16.91
C PRO A 68 -7.97 10.47 -17.35
N ALA A 69 -8.72 9.93 -16.39
CA ALA A 69 -10.02 9.34 -16.68
C ALA A 69 -10.95 10.38 -17.34
N PRO A 70 -11.74 10.00 -18.36
CA PRO A 70 -12.70 10.90 -19.01
C PRO A 70 -13.67 11.51 -17.99
N GLU A 71 -14.02 12.78 -18.18
CA GLU A 71 -14.90 13.51 -17.25
C GLU A 71 -16.27 12.83 -17.09
N SER A 72 -16.83 12.32 -18.18
CA SER A 72 -18.08 11.56 -18.16
C SER A 72 -18.03 10.32 -17.25
N LEU A 73 -16.87 9.67 -17.12
CA LEU A 73 -16.68 8.56 -16.19
C LEU A 73 -16.65 9.06 -14.74
N LYS A 74 -15.92 10.16 -14.48
CA LYS A 74 -15.83 10.76 -13.13
C LYS A 74 -17.19 11.24 -12.63
N GLU A 75 -17.98 11.87 -13.48
CA GLU A 75 -19.35 12.33 -13.18
C GLU A 75 -20.25 11.15 -12.81
N ARG A 76 -20.27 10.10 -13.65
CA ARG A 76 -21.05 8.89 -13.39
C ARG A 76 -20.68 8.23 -12.05
N ILE A 77 -19.38 8.08 -11.78
CA ILE A 77 -18.90 7.50 -10.51
C ILE A 77 -19.32 8.37 -9.32
N SER A 78 -19.15 9.69 -9.43
CA SER A 78 -19.48 10.64 -8.35
C SER A 78 -20.98 10.60 -8.00
N VAL A 79 -21.84 10.55 -9.03
CA VAL A 79 -23.30 10.40 -8.85
C VAL A 79 -23.62 9.05 -8.19
N SER A 80 -23.04 7.95 -8.67
CA SER A 80 -23.27 6.61 -8.10
C SER A 80 -22.86 6.51 -6.64
N ILE A 81 -21.68 7.00 -6.26
CA ILE A 81 -21.21 6.99 -4.87
C ILE A 81 -22.12 7.83 -3.98
N SER A 82 -22.51 9.02 -4.43
CA SER A 82 -23.39 9.92 -3.66
C SER A 82 -24.80 9.33 -3.47
N THR A 83 -25.31 8.60 -4.46
CA THR A 83 -26.65 8.00 -4.42
C THR A 83 -26.73 6.82 -3.44
N VAL A 84 -25.65 6.05 -3.29
CA VAL A 84 -25.60 4.91 -2.35
C VAL A 84 -25.64 5.37 -0.88
N SER A 85 -25.25 6.61 -0.59
CA SER A 85 -25.20 7.15 0.78
C SER A 85 -26.56 7.56 1.39
N LEU A 86 -27.68 7.38 0.68
CA LEU A 86 -29.03 7.76 1.16
C LEU A 86 -29.91 6.57 1.56
N ARG A 87 -29.33 5.37 1.74
CA ARG A 87 -30.06 4.20 2.25
C ARG A 87 -29.56 3.81 3.63
N THR A 88 -30.04 4.53 4.64
CA THR A 88 -30.04 4.05 6.02
C THR A 88 -31.36 4.49 6.66
N GLU A 89 -32.21 3.48 6.92
CA GLU A 89 -33.31 3.41 7.88
C GLU A 89 -34.63 4.18 7.62
N VAL A 90 -35.66 3.41 7.25
CA VAL A 90 -36.94 3.45 7.98
C VAL A 90 -37.16 2.03 8.50
N ILE A 91 -37.02 1.84 9.81
CA ILE A 91 -37.48 0.66 10.54
C ILE A 91 -38.63 1.16 11.42
N GLU A 92 -39.86 0.69 11.14
CA GLU A 92 -40.99 0.75 12.09
C GLU A 92 -40.88 -0.38 13.12
#